data_AF-A0A2T1FP71-F1
#
_entry.id   AF-A0A2T1FP71-F1
#
_cell.length_a   1.000
_cell.length_b   1.000
_cell.length_c   1.000
_cell.angle_alpha   90.00
_cell.angle_beta   90.00
_cell.angle_gamma   90.00
#
_symmetry.space_group_name_H-M   'P 1'
#
loop_
_entity.id
_entity.type
_entity.pdbx_description
1 polymer ?
#
loop_
_entity_poly.entity_id
_entity_poly.type
_entity_poly.pdbx_seq_one_letter_code
_entity_poly.pdbx_strand_id
1 'polypeptide(L)'
;MSKLLISIASVGLLTTAFNLGNIANASDSTSPHVESKFEFPYHRWATVRQTIQVHIPRNSPALESLSIDVPENIDFQTSKVEITDGDRVIDAPISRQGQRLIIGFTRSISPDTQLRINFNGVSRNMRTQLSVYYIYARTVDG
;
A
#
# COMPACT_ATOMS: atom_id res chain seq x y z
N MET A 1 -12.96 -40.50 2.05
CA MET A 1 -12.15 -39.72 3.01
C MET A 1 -12.06 -38.29 2.49
N SER A 2 -12.92 -37.41 2.97
CA SER A 2 -12.96 -36.00 2.58
C SER A 2 -11.86 -35.25 3.33
N LYS A 3 -10.95 -34.61 2.59
CA LYS A 3 -9.93 -33.73 3.16
C LYS A 3 -10.56 -32.35 3.39
N LEU A 4 -10.61 -31.96 4.66
CA LEU A 4 -11.03 -30.61 5.07
C LEU A 4 -9.83 -29.67 4.81
N LEU A 5 -9.94 -28.78 3.83
CA LEU A 5 -8.94 -27.74 3.57
C LEU A 5 -9.29 -26.51 4.42
N ILE A 6 -8.45 -26.20 5.39
CA ILE A 6 -8.56 -24.98 6.20
C ILE A 6 -7.67 -23.93 5.52
N SER A 7 -8.28 -23.06 4.70
CA SER A 7 -7.61 -21.88 4.16
C SER A 7 -7.43 -20.84 5.28
N ILE A 8 -6.19 -20.58 5.68
CA ILE A 8 -5.85 -19.51 6.63
C ILE A 8 -5.66 -18.23 5.82
N ALA A 9 -6.65 -17.33 5.85
CA ALA A 9 -6.47 -15.96 5.38
C ALA A 9 -5.80 -15.14 6.50
N SER A 10 -4.50 -14.89 6.39
CA SER A 10 -3.80 -13.95 7.26
C SER A 10 -4.10 -12.52 6.81
N VAL A 11 -4.82 -11.76 7.63
CA VAL A 11 -5.08 -10.32 7.43
C VAL A 11 -3.96 -9.54 8.11
N GLY A 12 -3.08 -8.93 7.31
CA GLY A 12 -2.07 -7.99 7.81
C GLY A 12 -2.51 -6.55 7.64
N LEU A 13 -2.55 -5.77 8.73
CA LEU A 13 -2.80 -4.33 8.69
C LEU A 13 -1.44 -3.61 8.50
N LEU A 14 -1.23 -2.92 7.38
CA LEU A 14 -0.05 -2.07 7.18
C LEU A 14 -0.47 -0.60 7.16
N THR A 15 -0.05 0.15 8.17
CA THR A 15 -0.19 1.60 8.23
C THR A 15 1.09 2.26 7.72
N THR A 16 0.99 3.11 6.68
CA THR A 16 2.13 3.94 6.26
C THR A 16 2.13 5.24 7.06
N ALA A 17 3.20 5.49 7.84
CA ALA A 17 3.43 6.78 8.49
C ALA A 17 3.97 7.79 7.46
N PHE A 18 3.37 9.00 7.42
CA PHE A 18 3.92 10.15 6.71
C PHE A 18 4.73 11.01 7.70
N ASN A 19 6.02 11.21 7.43
CA ASN A 19 6.82 12.21 8.14
C ASN A 19 6.54 13.59 7.54
N LEU A 20 5.84 14.46 8.28
CA LEU A 20 5.82 15.89 8.02
C LEU A 20 6.66 16.55 9.12
N GLY A 21 7.90 16.91 8.76
CA GLY A 21 8.73 17.77 9.60
C GLY A 21 8.15 19.18 9.62
N ASN A 22 7.82 19.66 10.82
CA ASN A 22 8.20 21.00 11.29
C ASN A 22 7.86 21.12 12.78
N ILE A 23 8.91 21.20 13.59
CA ILE A 23 8.83 21.68 14.97
C ILE A 23 8.64 23.19 14.89
N ALA A 24 7.49 23.70 15.35
CA ALA A 24 7.31 25.11 15.61
C ALA A 24 7.05 25.28 17.12
N ASN A 25 8.03 25.85 17.82
CA ASN A 25 7.88 26.30 19.21
C ASN A 25 7.04 27.58 19.20
N ALA A 26 5.83 27.54 19.77
CA ALA A 26 5.02 28.73 19.98
C ALA A 26 5.25 29.28 21.39
N SER A 27 5.60 30.56 21.48
CA SER A 27 5.74 31.31 22.73
C SER A 27 4.39 31.83 23.21
N ASP A 28 4.06 31.60 24.48
CA ASP A 28 2.81 32.03 25.13
C ASP A 28 2.54 33.54 25.02
N SER A 29 1.35 33.92 24.54
CA SER A 29 0.84 35.29 24.62
C SER A 29 -0.52 35.36 25.33
N THR A 30 -0.75 36.45 26.07
CA THR A 30 -1.81 36.66 27.08
C THR A 30 -3.16 37.14 26.51
N SER A 31 -3.51 36.78 25.29
CA SER A 31 -4.85 37.07 24.72
C SER A 31 -5.29 35.93 23.80
N PRO A 32 -6.60 35.60 23.76
CA PRO A 32 -7.11 34.62 22.81
C PRO A 32 -6.86 35.12 21.40
N HIS A 33 -5.98 34.44 20.68
CA HIS A 33 -5.69 34.69 19.29
C HIS A 33 -5.92 33.40 18.51
N VAL A 34 -6.34 33.53 17.26
CA VAL A 34 -6.43 32.39 16.36
C VAL A 34 -5.01 32.01 15.98
N GLU A 35 -4.50 30.92 16.54
CA GLU A 35 -3.11 30.47 16.37
C GLU A 35 -2.86 29.84 15.00
N SER A 36 -3.90 29.33 14.33
CA SER A 36 -3.89 29.12 12.89
C SER A 36 -5.31 29.08 12.32
N LYS A 37 -5.48 29.62 11.12
CA LYS A 37 -6.64 29.37 10.25
C LYS A 37 -6.14 28.52 9.09
N PHE A 38 -6.56 27.26 9.04
CA PHE A 38 -6.16 26.35 7.98
C PHE A 38 -7.22 26.35 6.87
N GLU A 39 -6.98 27.11 5.79
CA GLU A 39 -7.79 27.04 4.57
C GLU A 39 -7.16 26.05 3.58
N PHE A 40 -7.76 24.86 3.45
CA PHE A 40 -7.45 23.92 2.35
C PHE A 40 -8.11 24.46 1.07
N PRO A 41 -7.38 24.75 -0.02
CA PRO A 41 -8.00 25.17 -1.27
C PRO A 41 -8.88 24.06 -1.83
N TYR A 42 -9.85 24.52 -2.63
CA TYR A 42 -11.02 23.77 -3.09
C TYR A 42 -10.69 22.45 -3.83
N HIS A 43 -9.47 22.30 -4.37
CA HIS A 43 -8.99 21.06 -5.00
C HIS A 43 -7.50 20.85 -4.68
N ARG A 44 -7.07 19.68 -4.20
CA ARG A 44 -5.65 19.25 -4.24
C ARG A 44 -5.55 17.74 -4.41
N TRP A 45 -5.84 17.26 -5.61
CA TRP A 45 -5.21 16.02 -6.06
C TRP A 45 -3.72 16.32 -6.24
N ALA A 46 -2.85 15.45 -5.72
CA ALA A 46 -1.41 15.60 -5.86
C ALA A 46 -0.82 14.31 -6.41
N THR A 47 0.15 14.45 -7.31
CA THR A 47 0.94 13.32 -7.80
C THR A 47 1.99 12.95 -6.77
N VAL A 48 1.96 11.71 -6.30
CA VAL A 48 2.89 11.17 -5.30
C VAL A 48 3.47 9.84 -5.77
N ARG A 49 4.63 9.48 -5.21
CA ARG A 49 5.15 8.12 -5.28
C ARG A 49 4.77 7.38 -4.00
N GLN A 50 4.26 6.17 -4.14
CA GLN A 50 3.96 5.31 -3.00
C GLN A 50 4.65 3.96 -3.15
N THR A 51 5.13 3.43 -2.03
CA THR A 51 5.77 2.12 -1.99
C THR A 51 5.14 1.34 -0.85
N ILE A 52 4.70 0.13 -1.16
CA ILE A 52 4.21 -0.85 -0.19
C ILE A 52 5.28 -1.94 -0.07
N GLN A 53 5.70 -2.26 1.15
CA GLN A 53 6.60 -3.37 1.42
C GLN A 53 5.80 -4.57 1.94
N VAL A 54 5.99 -5.72 1.31
CA VAL A 54 5.33 -6.98 1.69
C VAL A 54 6.42 -8.00 2.00
N HIS A 55 6.48 -8.42 3.26
CA HIS A 55 7.38 -9.50 3.68
C HIS A 55 6.63 -10.83 3.62
N ILE A 56 7.23 -11.80 2.92
CA ILE A 56 6.73 -13.18 2.89
C ILE A 56 7.46 -13.95 4.00
N PRO A 57 6.75 -14.47 5.02
CA PRO A 57 7.40 -15.11 6.17
C PRO A 57 8.21 -16.35 5.78
N ARG A 58 9.35 -16.58 6.44
CA ARG A 58 10.25 -17.73 6.18
C ARG A 58 9.57 -19.11 6.24
N ASN A 59 8.59 -19.29 7.12
CA ASN A 59 7.89 -20.57 7.32
C ASN A 59 6.50 -20.60 6.65
N SER A 60 6.31 -19.82 5.58
CA SER A 60 5.09 -19.85 4.77
C SER A 60 5.28 -20.68 3.49
N PRO A 61 4.21 -21.14 2.83
CA PRO A 61 4.33 -21.65 1.46
C PRO A 61 4.69 -20.51 0.48
N ALA A 62 5.13 -20.89 -0.72
CA ALA A 62 5.47 -19.90 -1.75
C ALA A 62 4.23 -19.09 -2.17
N LEU A 63 4.44 -17.79 -2.45
CA LEU A 63 3.38 -16.84 -2.80
C LEU A 63 3.09 -16.89 -4.30
N GLU A 64 1.84 -17.09 -4.68
CA GLU A 64 1.41 -17.12 -6.10
C GLU A 64 0.82 -15.81 -6.57
N SER A 65 0.09 -15.10 -5.70
CA SER A 65 -0.52 -13.82 -6.06
C SER A 65 -0.75 -12.92 -4.86
N LEU A 66 -0.81 -11.62 -5.12
CA LEU A 66 -1.27 -10.60 -4.18
C LEU A 66 -2.54 -9.93 -4.71
N SER A 67 -3.47 -9.66 -3.82
CA SER A 67 -4.58 -8.75 -4.04
C SER A 67 -4.46 -7.58 -3.08
N ILE A 68 -4.59 -6.36 -3.58
CA ILE A 68 -4.44 -5.14 -2.79
C ILE A 68 -5.70 -4.29 -3.00
N ASP A 69 -6.43 -4.04 -1.93
CA ASP A 69 -7.53 -3.08 -1.95
C ASP A 69 -6.95 -1.69 -1.82
N VAL A 70 -7.06 -0.93 -2.90
CA VAL A 70 -6.57 0.44 -3.01
C VAL A 70 -7.68 1.40 -2.56
N PRO A 71 -7.40 2.30 -1.61
CA PRO A 71 -8.35 3.32 -1.17
C PRO A 71 -8.96 4.14 -2.32
N GLU A 72 -10.23 4.50 -2.20
CA GLU A 72 -10.95 5.30 -3.21
C GLU A 72 -10.33 6.69 -3.44
N ASN A 73 -9.58 7.21 -2.47
CA ASN A 73 -8.89 8.49 -2.58
C ASN A 73 -7.58 8.41 -3.38
N ILE A 74 -7.31 7.27 -4.01
CA ILE A 74 -6.09 6.96 -4.76
C ILE A 74 -6.47 6.52 -6.17
N ASP A 75 -5.91 7.20 -7.16
CA ASP A 75 -5.96 6.77 -8.54
C ASP A 75 -4.56 6.53 -9.11
N PHE A 76 -4.41 5.48 -9.90
CA PHE A 76 -3.14 5.02 -10.43
C PHE A 76 -3.33 4.18 -11.70
N GLN A 77 -2.26 4.10 -12.49
CA GLN A 77 -2.21 3.27 -13.69
C GLN A 77 -1.42 1.99 -13.39
N THR A 78 -1.96 0.83 -13.74
CA THR A 78 -1.30 -0.47 -13.53
C THR A 78 0.03 -0.56 -14.28
N SER A 79 0.15 0.09 -15.44
CA SER A 79 1.39 0.17 -16.23
C SER A 79 2.53 0.92 -15.54
N LYS A 80 2.24 1.66 -14.46
CA LYS A 80 3.24 2.39 -13.65
C LYS A 80 3.47 1.74 -12.29
N VAL A 81 2.95 0.53 -12.10
CA VAL A 81 3.25 -0.29 -10.92
C VAL A 81 4.46 -1.17 -11.23
N GLU A 82 5.46 -1.11 -10.36
CA GLU A 82 6.68 -1.90 -10.46
C GLU A 82 6.84 -2.73 -9.19
N ILE A 83 7.27 -3.98 -9.34
CA ILE A 83 7.49 -4.89 -8.21
C ILE A 83 8.96 -5.26 -8.19
N THR A 84 9.61 -5.14 -7.03
CA THR A 84 11.01 -5.51 -6.86
C THR A 84 11.23 -6.37 -5.63
N ASP A 85 12.31 -7.14 -5.64
CA ASP A 85 12.90 -7.84 -4.51
C ASP A 85 14.37 -7.40 -4.41
N GLY A 86 14.66 -6.52 -3.45
CA GLY A 86 15.88 -5.70 -3.51
C GLY A 86 15.93 -4.87 -4.79
N ASP A 87 17.02 -5.04 -5.56
CA ASP A 87 17.25 -4.39 -6.86
C ASP A 87 16.72 -5.21 -8.05
N ARG A 88 16.22 -6.42 -7.81
CA ARG A 88 15.70 -7.30 -8.85
C ARG A 88 14.25 -6.93 -9.16
N VAL A 89 13.98 -6.52 -10.40
CA VAL A 89 12.61 -6.35 -10.90
C VAL A 89 11.95 -7.72 -11.10
N ILE A 90 10.71 -7.85 -10.64
CA ILE A 90 9.88 -9.03 -10.82
C ILE A 90 8.81 -8.69 -11.85
N ASP A 91 8.88 -9.34 -13.02
CA ASP A 91 7.83 -9.24 -14.02
C ASP A 91 6.62 -10.10 -13.57
N ALA A 92 5.46 -9.48 -13.52
CA ALA A 92 4.23 -10.09 -13.07
C ALA A 92 3.05 -9.44 -13.78
N PRO A 93 2.10 -10.22 -14.34
CA PRO A 93 0.82 -9.68 -14.79
C PRO A 93 0.10 -8.90 -13.67
N ILE A 94 -0.19 -7.64 -13.96
CA ILE A 94 -0.93 -6.73 -13.07
C ILE A 94 -2.27 -6.39 -13.71
N SER A 95 -3.37 -6.63 -12.99
CA SER A 95 -4.71 -6.27 -13.43
C SER A 95 -5.46 -5.51 -12.34
N ARG A 96 -6.50 -4.76 -12.72
CA ARG A 96 -7.32 -3.95 -11.81
C ARG A 96 -8.79 -4.34 -11.99
N GLN A 97 -9.46 -4.61 -10.87
CA GLN A 97 -10.90 -4.86 -10.80
C GLN A 97 -11.50 -3.87 -9.80
N GLY A 98 -12.01 -2.73 -10.31
CA GLY A 98 -12.42 -1.61 -9.47
C GLY A 98 -11.24 -1.06 -8.66
N GLN A 99 -11.36 -1.07 -7.33
CA GLN A 99 -10.33 -0.65 -6.38
C GLN A 99 -9.33 -1.76 -6.04
N ARG A 100 -9.57 -3.00 -6.48
CA ARG A 100 -8.68 -4.13 -6.20
C ARG A 100 -7.62 -4.27 -7.29
N LEU A 101 -6.35 -4.15 -6.91
CA LEU A 101 -5.20 -4.50 -7.72
C LEU A 101 -4.89 -5.98 -7.53
N ILE A 102 -4.67 -6.72 -8.61
CA ILE A 102 -4.32 -8.14 -8.59
C ILE A 102 -2.98 -8.31 -9.29
N ILE A 103 -2.01 -8.90 -8.59
CA ILE A 103 -0.67 -9.20 -9.05
C ILE A 103 -0.54 -10.72 -9.06
N GLY A 104 -0.44 -11.33 -10.24
CA GLY A 104 -0.20 -12.77 -10.39
C GLY A 104 1.27 -13.01 -10.71
N PHE A 105 1.98 -13.77 -9.87
CA PHE A 105 3.38 -14.08 -10.14
C PHE A 105 3.49 -15.28 -11.08
N THR A 106 4.16 -15.09 -12.23
CA THR A 106 4.37 -16.18 -13.20
C THR A 106 5.24 -17.31 -12.63
N ARG A 107 6.09 -16.99 -11.65
CA ARG A 107 6.81 -17.94 -10.81
C ARG A 107 6.51 -17.60 -9.36
N SER A 108 6.12 -18.59 -8.56
CA SER A 108 5.83 -18.36 -7.15
C SER A 108 7.03 -17.75 -6.43
N ILE A 109 6.78 -16.77 -5.55
CA ILE A 109 7.81 -16.09 -4.78
C ILE A 109 8.15 -16.92 -3.55
N SER A 110 9.45 -17.15 -3.33
CA SER A 110 9.92 -17.93 -2.21
C SER A 110 9.60 -17.29 -0.86
N PRO A 111 9.45 -18.10 0.20
CA PRO A 111 9.45 -17.61 1.57
C PRO A 111 10.71 -16.79 1.90
N ASP A 112 10.62 -15.97 2.94
CA ASP A 112 11.70 -15.07 3.40
C ASP A 112 12.08 -13.97 2.39
N THR A 113 11.18 -13.65 1.46
CA THR A 113 11.38 -12.59 0.44
C THR A 113 10.75 -11.26 0.90
N GLN A 114 11.36 -10.14 0.53
CA GLN A 114 10.81 -8.79 0.77
C GLN A 114 10.45 -8.12 -0.56
N LEU A 115 9.17 -8.08 -0.86
CA LEU A 115 8.66 -7.41 -2.06
C LEU A 115 8.46 -5.91 -1.79
N ARG A 116 8.85 -5.08 -2.75
CA ARG A 116 8.51 -3.66 -2.81
C ARG A 116 7.59 -3.45 -4.00
N ILE A 117 6.39 -2.92 -3.76
CA ILE A 117 5.42 -2.59 -4.80
C ILE A 117 5.38 -1.07 -4.90
N ASN A 118 5.97 -0.56 -5.97
CA ASN A 118 6.12 0.86 -6.25
C ASN A 118 4.99 1.32 -7.17
N PHE A 119 4.19 2.26 -6.70
CA PHE A 119 3.21 2.97 -7.51
C PHE A 119 3.82 4.30 -7.94
N ASN A 120 4.21 4.40 -9.22
CA ASN A 120 4.87 5.58 -9.76
C ASN A 120 3.83 6.56 -10.33
N GLY A 121 3.74 7.76 -9.76
CA GLY A 121 2.83 8.82 -10.26
C GLY A 121 1.37 8.58 -9.91
N VAL A 122 1.11 8.23 -8.65
CA VAL A 122 -0.23 8.09 -8.08
C VAL A 122 -0.87 9.45 -7.91
N SER A 123 -2.12 9.61 -8.35
CA SER A 123 -2.94 10.78 -8.02
C SER A 123 -3.66 10.52 -6.70
N ARG A 124 -3.38 11.29 -5.66
CA ARG A 124 -4.02 11.15 -4.34
C ARG A 124 -4.82 12.38 -3.97
N ASN A 125 -6.04 12.17 -3.49
CA ASN A 125 -6.87 13.24 -2.93
C ASN A 125 -6.44 13.53 -1.48
N MET A 126 -5.78 14.68 -1.28
CA MET A 126 -5.18 15.07 0.02
C MET A 126 -6.18 15.59 1.06
N ARG A 127 -7.48 15.64 0.74
CA ARG A 127 -8.55 16.09 1.67
C ARG A 127 -9.10 14.98 2.55
N THR A 128 -8.80 13.74 2.20
CA THR A 128 -9.32 12.55 2.86
C THR A 128 -8.31 12.05 3.89
N GLN A 129 -8.80 11.28 4.87
CA GLN A 129 -7.98 10.70 5.94
C GLN A 129 -6.83 9.81 5.39
N LEU A 130 -5.99 9.32 6.30
CA LEU A 130 -4.90 8.40 5.96
C LEU A 130 -5.40 7.24 5.10
N SER A 131 -4.70 6.97 4.00
CA SER A 131 -5.02 5.89 3.08
C SER A 131 -4.60 4.55 3.71
N VAL A 132 -5.54 3.63 3.91
CA VAL A 132 -5.28 2.30 4.46
C VAL A 132 -5.41 1.26 3.36
N TYR A 133 -4.32 0.54 3.09
CA TYR A 133 -4.31 -0.56 2.14
C TYR A 133 -4.62 -1.87 2.84
N TYR A 134 -5.47 -2.70 2.25
CA TYR A 134 -5.63 -4.10 2.67
C TYR A 134 -4.94 -5.01 1.66
N ILE A 135 -4.11 -5.92 2.15
CA ILE A 135 -3.32 -6.81 1.31
C ILE A 135 -3.68 -8.25 1.65
N TYR A 136 -3.94 -9.01 0.61
CA TYR A 136 -4.28 -10.43 0.67
C TYR A 136 -3.28 -11.21 -0.16
N ALA A 137 -2.88 -12.37 0.34
CA ALA A 137 -1.95 -13.28 -0.32
C ALA A 137 -2.65 -14.60 -0.63
N ARG A 138 -2.37 -15.15 -1.82
CA ARG A 138 -2.66 -16.55 -2.15
C ARG A 138 -1.35 -17.30 -2.30
N THR A 139 -1.28 -18.49 -1.74
CA THR A 139 -0.07 -19.31 -1.73
C THR A 139 -0.30 -20.61 -2.51
N VAL A 140 0.77 -21.29 -2.90
CA VAL A 140 0.67 -22.53 -3.71
C VAL A 140 -0.22 -23.61 -3.04
N ASP A 141 -0.24 -23.62 -1.71
CA ASP A 141 -0.99 -24.60 -0.92
C ASP A 141 -2.33 -24.05 -0.36
N GLY A 142 -2.76 -22.85 -0.76
CA GLY A 142 -3.93 -22.18 -0.16
C GLY A 142 -4.50 -21.01 -0.95
#